data_AF-E9I7Q8-F1
#
_entry.id   AF-E9I7Q8-F1
#
_cell.length_a   1.000
_cell.length_b   1.000
_cell.length_c   1.000
_cell.angle_alpha   90.00
_cell.angle_beta   90.00
_cell.angle_gamma   90.00
#
_symmetry.space_group_name_H-M   'P 1'
#
loop_
_entity.id
_entity.type
_entity.pdbx_description
1 polymer ?
#
loop_
_entity_poly.entity_id
_entity_poly.type
_entity_poly.pdbx_seq_one_letter_code
_entity_poly.pdbx_strand_id
1 'polypeptide(L)'
;MAGCSVQYPDGASVCAAIGNNPYAGGFIYLVGSFYAGELTPRERGALVPAEAHRARISLDMRGATYRWIAPYEAMPPQGSAAVRGRLTGFVDNGTPQLDARARPVRDFRGWLWQNGQCRDLPPKPTNQTSTGTSVGALTGEAAATDCLRRTHYSIRLPVELFREALFRKDERLVWPPEDLGQMRVRVEMLAPGEDSRPLFDSNAPGAQLAASLGDLSRSLLPGERVQIRKMGSDEASAITLKGVEVQAEPSAPWLLRLIRWLPLEAAGVGPAAVTPVAPTGLDILDTPTGNYVVNFTGHLRGVEQGLAAVATRLSWYLGAMLAAIALAWLVVEVGLIRR
;
A
#
# COMPACT_ATOMS: atom_id res chain seq x y z
N MET A 1 2.70 -14.45 -7.07
CA MET A 1 3.13 -13.15 -7.65
C MET A 1 3.22 -12.14 -6.53
N ALA A 2 4.36 -12.14 -5.83
CA ALA A 2 4.67 -11.14 -4.82
C ALA A 2 5.88 -10.34 -5.34
N GLY A 3 5.90 -9.02 -5.12
CA GLY A 3 7.06 -8.17 -5.44
C GLY A 3 7.10 -7.54 -6.85
N CYS A 4 6.08 -7.75 -7.69
CA CYS A 4 5.98 -7.15 -9.04
C CYS A 4 4.98 -5.98 -9.11
N SER A 5 4.25 -5.73 -8.02
CA SER A 5 3.20 -4.71 -8.01
C SER A 5 3.80 -3.31 -8.02
N VAL A 6 3.35 -2.49 -8.95
CA VAL A 6 3.50 -1.04 -8.89
C VAL A 6 2.23 -0.42 -8.30
N GLN A 7 2.40 0.66 -7.55
CA GLN A 7 1.32 1.47 -6.97
C GLN A 7 1.27 2.83 -7.65
N TYR A 8 0.06 3.37 -7.79
CA TYR A 8 -0.21 4.67 -8.40
C TYR A 8 -0.64 5.68 -7.34
N PRO A 9 -0.51 6.99 -7.60
CA PRO A 9 -0.84 8.03 -6.62
C PRO A 9 -2.31 8.02 -6.14
N ASP A 10 -3.22 7.48 -6.95
CA ASP A 10 -4.64 7.32 -6.63
C ASP A 10 -4.93 6.11 -5.71
N GLY A 11 -3.91 5.31 -5.40
CA GLY A 11 -3.99 4.08 -4.60
C GLY A 11 -4.30 2.83 -5.43
N ALA A 12 -4.35 2.93 -6.76
CA ALA A 12 -4.47 1.77 -7.63
C ALA A 12 -3.14 0.98 -7.67
N SER A 13 -3.20 -0.28 -8.10
CA SER A 13 -2.03 -1.12 -8.27
C SER A 13 -2.17 -2.08 -9.43
N VAL A 14 -1.05 -2.46 -10.03
CA VAL A 14 -0.99 -3.53 -11.04
C VAL A 14 0.33 -4.30 -10.93
N CYS A 15 0.26 -5.61 -11.17
CA CYS A 15 1.38 -6.46 -11.50
C CYS A 15 1.06 -7.23 -12.78
N ALA A 16 2.02 -7.25 -13.69
CA ALA A 16 2.03 -8.14 -14.85
C ALA A 16 3.09 -9.22 -14.64
N ALA A 17 2.74 -10.46 -14.96
CA ALA A 17 3.66 -11.58 -14.97
C ALA A 17 3.44 -12.43 -16.22
N ILE A 18 4.48 -13.15 -16.60
CA ILE A 18 4.41 -14.13 -17.68
C ILE A 18 4.57 -15.53 -17.09
N GLY A 19 3.65 -16.43 -17.46
CA GLY A 19 3.67 -17.83 -17.03
C GLY A 19 3.78 -18.75 -18.24
N ASN A 20 4.39 -19.92 -18.05
CA ASN A 20 4.42 -20.99 -19.05
C ASN A 20 3.76 -22.23 -18.48
N ASN A 21 2.97 -22.90 -19.30
CA ASN A 21 2.44 -24.23 -19.03
C ASN A 21 2.80 -25.15 -20.21
N PRO A 22 3.41 -26.33 -19.93
CA PRO A 22 3.82 -27.27 -20.97
C PRO A 22 2.69 -27.72 -21.92
N TYR A 23 1.43 -27.63 -21.49
CA TYR A 23 0.26 -28.05 -22.27
C TYR A 23 -0.54 -26.88 -22.87
N ALA A 24 -0.41 -25.67 -22.32
CA ALA A 24 -1.23 -24.52 -22.71
C ALA A 24 -0.43 -23.33 -23.25
N GLY A 25 0.89 -23.43 -23.26
CA GLY A 25 1.81 -22.40 -23.75
C GLY A 25 2.04 -21.28 -22.75
N GLY A 26 2.67 -20.22 -23.25
CA GLY A 26 2.85 -18.97 -22.51
C GLY A 26 1.53 -18.21 -22.36
N PHE A 27 1.34 -17.57 -21.22
CA PHE A 27 0.23 -16.66 -20.96
C PHE A 27 0.70 -15.47 -20.14
N ILE A 28 0.01 -14.34 -20.28
CA ILE A 28 0.23 -13.16 -19.46
C ILE A 28 -0.82 -13.14 -18.37
N TYR A 29 -0.40 -12.85 -17.15
CA TYR A 29 -1.26 -12.72 -16.00
C TYR A 29 -1.16 -11.31 -15.44
N LEU A 30 -2.31 -10.71 -15.18
CA LEU A 30 -2.47 -9.36 -14.69
C LEU A 30 -3.26 -9.42 -13.39
N VAL A 31 -2.74 -8.79 -12.35
CA VAL A 31 -3.45 -8.63 -11.08
C VAL A 31 -3.33 -7.19 -10.67
N GLY A 32 -4.40 -6.64 -10.13
CA GLY A 32 -4.33 -5.31 -9.57
C GLY A 32 -5.56 -4.95 -8.77
N SER A 33 -5.55 -3.70 -8.35
CA SER A 33 -6.66 -3.09 -7.64
C SER A 33 -6.86 -1.65 -8.09
N PHE A 34 -8.10 -1.18 -8.06
CA PHE A 34 -8.46 0.21 -8.31
C PHE A 34 -9.66 0.58 -7.45
N TYR A 35 -10.05 1.85 -7.45
CA TYR A 35 -11.25 2.30 -6.75
C TYR A 35 -12.40 2.50 -7.73
N ALA A 36 -13.56 1.96 -7.39
CA ALA A 36 -14.79 2.15 -8.16
C ALA A 36 -15.98 2.33 -7.22
N GLY A 37 -17.03 2.99 -7.69
CA GLY A 37 -18.34 2.94 -7.06
C GLY A 37 -19.00 1.58 -7.24
N GLU A 38 -20.34 1.53 -7.17
CA GLU A 38 -21.08 0.29 -7.41
C GLU A 38 -20.82 -0.28 -8.81
N LEU A 39 -20.50 -1.58 -8.87
CA LEU A 39 -20.17 -2.24 -10.13
C LEU A 39 -21.41 -2.60 -10.94
N THR A 40 -21.67 -1.87 -12.01
CA THR A 40 -22.68 -2.18 -13.03
C THR A 40 -22.26 -3.38 -13.89
N PRO A 41 -23.01 -4.50 -13.85
CA PRO A 41 -22.76 -5.66 -14.69
C PRO A 41 -23.39 -5.54 -16.07
N ARG A 42 -22.77 -6.21 -17.04
CA ARG A 42 -23.34 -6.48 -18.35
C ARG A 42 -24.30 -7.66 -18.26
N GLU A 43 -25.47 -7.53 -18.88
CA GLU A 43 -26.36 -8.66 -19.11
C GLU A 43 -25.80 -9.59 -20.20
N ARG A 44 -25.87 -10.91 -19.97
CA ARG A 44 -25.39 -11.88 -20.97
C ARG A 44 -26.18 -11.74 -22.27
N GLY A 45 -25.46 -11.44 -23.35
CA GLY A 45 -26.04 -11.22 -24.68
C GLY A 45 -26.13 -9.74 -25.08
N ALA A 46 -25.98 -8.80 -24.16
CA ALA A 46 -25.94 -7.37 -24.48
C ALA A 46 -24.76 -7.05 -25.41
N LEU A 47 -25.00 -6.32 -26.49
CA LEU A 47 -23.99 -6.08 -27.52
C LEU A 47 -23.14 -4.85 -27.26
N VAL A 48 -23.52 -3.96 -26.34
CA VAL A 48 -22.82 -2.72 -26.04
C VAL A 48 -21.98 -2.91 -24.77
N PRO A 49 -20.66 -3.15 -24.84
CA PRO A 49 -19.85 -3.34 -23.64
C PRO A 49 -19.77 -2.08 -22.78
N ALA A 50 -19.95 -0.91 -23.40
CA ALA A 50 -19.83 0.39 -22.75
C ALA A 50 -20.90 0.63 -21.66
N GLU A 51 -22.00 -0.13 -21.65
CA GLU A 51 -23.04 -0.03 -20.61
C GLU A 51 -22.60 -0.64 -19.26
N ALA A 52 -21.48 -1.36 -19.23
CA ALA A 52 -20.97 -2.02 -18.04
C ALA A 52 -19.58 -1.52 -17.65
N HIS A 53 -19.22 -1.79 -16.39
CA HIS A 53 -17.82 -1.77 -16.00
C HIS A 53 -17.04 -2.80 -16.82
N ARG A 54 -15.86 -2.42 -17.32
CA ARG A 54 -15.11 -3.27 -18.24
C ARG A 54 -13.62 -3.04 -18.14
N ALA A 55 -12.84 -4.08 -18.42
CA ALA A 55 -11.43 -3.95 -18.67
C ALA A 55 -11.19 -3.81 -20.18
N ARG A 56 -10.36 -2.84 -20.58
CA ARG A 56 -9.77 -2.77 -21.92
C ARG A 56 -8.30 -3.11 -21.81
N ILE A 57 -7.83 -4.04 -22.64
CA ILE A 57 -6.46 -4.53 -22.60
C ILE A 57 -5.87 -4.42 -23.99
N SER A 58 -4.68 -3.83 -24.10
CA SER A 58 -3.86 -3.89 -25.32
C SER A 58 -2.53 -4.56 -25.03
N LEU A 59 -2.07 -5.38 -25.98
CA LEU A 59 -0.77 -6.04 -25.97
C LEU A 59 -0.07 -5.74 -27.29
N ASP A 60 1.07 -5.05 -27.23
CA ASP A 60 1.98 -4.88 -28.35
C ASP A 60 3.16 -5.83 -28.19
N MET A 61 3.36 -6.70 -29.18
CA MET A 61 4.41 -7.71 -29.18
C MET A 61 4.73 -8.16 -30.60
N ARG A 62 6.03 -8.24 -30.94
CA ARG A 62 6.52 -8.78 -32.23
C ARG A 62 5.86 -8.12 -33.45
N GLY A 63 5.61 -6.81 -33.38
CA GLY A 63 4.98 -6.04 -34.45
C GLY A 63 3.47 -6.24 -34.61
N ALA A 64 2.83 -7.01 -33.72
CA ALA A 64 1.38 -7.18 -33.68
C ALA A 64 0.77 -6.51 -32.43
N THR A 65 -0.41 -5.92 -32.62
CA THR A 65 -1.22 -5.36 -31.54
C THR A 65 -2.46 -6.20 -31.35
N TYR A 66 -2.63 -6.74 -30.15
CA TYR A 66 -3.81 -7.48 -29.73
C TYR A 66 -4.64 -6.62 -28.79
N ARG A 67 -5.96 -6.60 -28.96
CA ARG A 67 -6.87 -5.83 -28.12
C ARG A 67 -8.03 -6.69 -27.65
N TRP A 68 -8.37 -6.54 -26.38
CA TRP A 68 -9.52 -7.18 -25.77
C TRP A 68 -10.35 -6.19 -24.99
N ILE A 69 -11.66 -6.42 -25.00
CA ILE A 69 -12.60 -5.76 -24.12
C ILE A 69 -13.33 -6.81 -23.29
N ALA A 70 -13.31 -6.64 -21.98
CA ALA A 70 -13.81 -7.63 -21.04
C ALA A 70 -14.83 -6.96 -20.09
N PRO A 71 -16.12 -6.89 -20.49
CA PRO A 71 -17.18 -6.42 -19.61
C PRO A 71 -17.34 -7.31 -18.38
N TYR A 72 -17.71 -6.68 -17.27
CA TYR A 72 -18.01 -7.29 -15.99
C TYR A 72 -19.37 -7.99 -16.05
N GLU A 73 -19.41 -9.28 -15.73
CA GLU A 73 -20.64 -10.06 -15.60
C GLU A 73 -20.77 -10.52 -14.15
N ALA A 74 -21.84 -10.10 -13.47
CA ALA A 74 -22.05 -10.42 -12.06
C ALA A 74 -22.24 -11.94 -11.84
N MET A 75 -21.78 -12.40 -10.69
CA MET A 75 -22.04 -13.74 -10.16
C MET A 75 -22.69 -13.63 -8.79
N PRO A 76 -23.38 -14.68 -8.32
CA PRO A 76 -23.85 -14.72 -6.94
C PRO A 76 -22.69 -14.51 -5.96
N PRO A 77 -22.93 -13.79 -4.85
CA PRO A 77 -21.92 -13.54 -3.82
C PRO A 77 -21.45 -14.87 -3.20
N GLN A 78 -20.17 -14.94 -2.82
CA GLN A 78 -19.57 -16.13 -2.22
C GLN A 78 -18.36 -15.71 -1.38
N GLY A 79 -18.32 -16.12 -0.11
CA GLY A 79 -17.26 -15.74 0.84
C GLY A 79 -17.44 -14.33 1.39
N SER A 80 -16.32 -13.62 1.64
CA SER A 80 -16.31 -12.26 2.22
C SER A 80 -16.42 -11.13 1.20
N ALA A 81 -16.42 -11.42 -0.11
CA ALA A 81 -16.57 -10.41 -1.15
C ALA A 81 -18.06 -10.08 -1.35
N ALA A 82 -18.44 -8.83 -1.11
CA ALA A 82 -19.82 -8.36 -1.24
C ALA A 82 -20.29 -8.38 -2.71
N VAL A 83 -19.39 -8.05 -3.64
CA VAL A 83 -19.67 -8.04 -5.08
C VAL A 83 -18.56 -8.82 -5.79
N ARG A 84 -18.93 -9.77 -6.65
CA ARG A 84 -18.01 -10.56 -7.47
C ARG A 84 -18.60 -10.93 -8.82
N GLY A 85 -17.74 -11.07 -9.81
CA GLY A 85 -18.12 -11.39 -11.18
C GLY A 85 -16.93 -11.83 -12.03
N ARG A 86 -17.21 -12.10 -13.29
CA ARG A 86 -16.21 -12.43 -14.31
C ARG A 86 -15.96 -11.23 -15.19
N LEU A 87 -14.76 -11.12 -15.72
CA LEU A 87 -14.46 -10.26 -16.85
C LEU A 87 -14.44 -11.16 -18.09
N THR A 88 -15.49 -11.08 -18.90
CA THR A 88 -15.68 -11.96 -20.06
C THR A 88 -15.05 -11.30 -21.28
N GLY A 89 -13.87 -11.74 -21.69
CA GLY A 89 -13.09 -11.09 -22.76
C GLY A 89 -13.58 -11.39 -24.18
N PHE A 90 -13.70 -10.34 -24.98
CA PHE A 90 -13.96 -10.37 -26.42
C PHE A 90 -12.80 -9.68 -27.16
N VAL A 91 -12.60 -10.00 -28.44
CA VAL A 91 -11.66 -9.26 -29.28
C VAL A 91 -12.20 -7.85 -29.52
N ASP A 92 -11.36 -6.84 -29.31
CA ASP A 92 -11.72 -5.45 -29.53
C ASP A 92 -11.26 -4.99 -30.93
N ASN A 93 -12.23 -4.85 -31.82
CA ASN A 93 -12.04 -4.38 -33.19
C ASN A 93 -12.14 -2.85 -33.32
N GLY A 94 -12.33 -2.13 -32.20
CA GLY A 94 -12.55 -0.68 -32.19
C GLY A 94 -13.98 -0.25 -32.48
N THR A 95 -14.92 -1.18 -32.59
CA THR A 95 -16.36 -0.89 -32.74
C THR A 95 -17.02 -0.71 -31.37
N PRO A 96 -18.01 0.19 -31.24
CA PRO A 96 -18.72 0.41 -29.97
C PRO A 96 -19.58 -0.78 -29.55
N GLN A 97 -20.00 -1.59 -30.53
CA GLN A 97 -20.78 -2.82 -30.34
C GLN A 97 -19.97 -4.06 -30.68
N LEU A 98 -20.23 -5.13 -29.93
CA LEU A 98 -19.80 -6.49 -30.26
C LEU A 98 -20.61 -7.00 -31.45
N ASP A 99 -19.98 -7.80 -32.31
CA ASP A 99 -20.70 -8.59 -33.31
C ASP A 99 -21.75 -9.47 -32.61
N ALA A 100 -22.96 -9.56 -33.17
CA ALA A 100 -24.03 -10.42 -32.67
C ALA A 100 -23.61 -11.90 -32.55
N ARG A 101 -22.60 -12.33 -33.30
CA ARG A 101 -22.02 -13.68 -33.25
C ARG A 101 -20.70 -13.75 -32.47
N ALA A 102 -20.25 -12.65 -31.86
CA ALA A 102 -19.02 -12.61 -31.08
C ALA A 102 -19.11 -13.60 -29.91
N ARG A 103 -18.12 -14.49 -29.83
CA ARG A 103 -17.97 -15.41 -28.70
C ARG A 103 -16.86 -14.91 -27.77
N PRO A 104 -17.00 -15.12 -26.45
CA PRO A 104 -15.91 -14.90 -25.53
C PRO A 104 -14.65 -15.66 -25.97
N VAL A 105 -13.50 -15.04 -25.83
CA VAL A 105 -12.20 -15.66 -26.14
C VAL A 105 -11.96 -16.79 -25.14
N ARG A 106 -11.89 -18.03 -25.65
CA ARG A 106 -11.88 -19.26 -24.84
C ARG A 106 -10.88 -19.26 -23.68
N ASP A 107 -9.67 -18.77 -23.95
CA ASP A 107 -8.55 -18.86 -23.02
C ASP A 107 -8.33 -17.55 -22.23
N PHE A 108 -9.17 -16.52 -22.48
CA PHE A 108 -9.26 -15.32 -21.65
C PHE A 108 -10.03 -15.66 -20.37
N ARG A 109 -9.40 -15.46 -19.21
CA ARG A 109 -10.05 -15.69 -17.92
C ARG A 109 -9.86 -14.48 -17.04
N GLY A 110 -10.95 -13.79 -16.72
CA GLY A 110 -10.90 -12.64 -15.84
C GLY A 110 -11.90 -12.73 -14.69
N TRP A 111 -11.50 -12.19 -13.54
CA TRP A 111 -12.31 -12.07 -12.34
C TRP A 111 -12.23 -10.64 -11.83
N LEU A 112 -13.35 -10.14 -11.32
CA LEU A 112 -13.47 -8.84 -10.68
C LEU A 112 -14.26 -9.01 -9.39
N TRP A 113 -13.78 -8.45 -8.30
CA TRP A 113 -14.49 -8.44 -7.02
C TRP A 113 -14.22 -7.16 -6.26
N GLN A 114 -15.18 -6.74 -5.46
CA GLN A 114 -15.13 -5.50 -4.71
C GLN A 114 -15.31 -5.77 -3.22
N ASN A 115 -14.49 -5.10 -2.43
CA ASN A 115 -14.55 -5.15 -0.97
C ASN A 115 -15.78 -4.36 -0.46
N GLY A 116 -16.28 -4.71 0.72
CA GLY A 116 -17.43 -4.03 1.32
C GLY A 116 -17.09 -2.67 1.97
N GLN A 117 -15.81 -2.36 2.20
CA GLN A 117 -15.40 -1.13 2.88
C GLN A 117 -15.29 0.05 1.91
N CYS A 118 -15.87 1.17 2.32
CA CYS A 118 -15.72 2.45 1.63
C CYS A 118 -14.33 3.03 1.91
N ARG A 119 -13.77 3.70 0.91
CA ARG A 119 -12.61 4.57 1.07
C ARG A 119 -13.04 5.80 1.84
N ASP A 120 -12.35 6.07 2.95
CA ASP A 120 -12.44 7.37 3.61
C ASP A 120 -11.83 8.42 2.69
N LEU A 121 -12.69 9.17 2.00
CA LEU A 121 -12.28 10.35 1.25
C LEU A 121 -12.27 11.54 2.22
N PRO A 122 -11.24 12.41 2.19
CA PRO A 122 -11.31 13.67 2.92
C PRO A 122 -12.56 14.44 2.45
N PRO A 123 -13.31 15.08 3.36
CA PRO A 123 -14.51 15.81 3.00
C PRO A 123 -14.15 16.82 1.90
N LYS A 124 -14.87 16.75 0.78
CA LYS A 124 -14.76 17.72 -0.30
C LYS A 124 -14.98 19.10 0.32
N PRO A 125 -14.19 20.14 0.00
CA PRO A 125 -14.48 21.50 0.47
C PRO A 125 -15.82 21.92 -0.12
N THR A 126 -16.88 21.74 0.67
CA THR A 126 -18.20 22.26 0.37
C THR A 126 -18.18 23.74 0.76
N ASN A 127 -18.38 24.62 -0.22
CA ASN A 127 -18.77 26.01 0.05
C ASN A 127 -20.23 26.06 0.56
N GLN A 128 -20.56 25.24 1.55
CA GLN A 128 -21.84 25.25 2.22
C GLN A 128 -21.60 25.10 3.71
N THR A 129 -21.81 26.21 4.40
CA THR A 129 -21.83 26.35 5.84
C THR A 129 -22.94 25.46 6.40
N SER A 130 -22.63 24.22 6.75
CA SER A 130 -23.50 23.39 7.58
C SER A 130 -22.91 23.29 8.98
N THR A 131 -23.41 24.12 9.87
CA THR A 131 -23.27 23.96 11.32
C THR A 131 -23.98 22.67 11.74
N GLY A 132 -23.24 21.66 12.20
CA GLY A 132 -23.84 20.44 12.76
C GLY A 132 -22.82 19.34 13.05
N THR A 133 -22.46 19.23 14.33
CA THR A 133 -21.92 18.09 15.09
C THR A 133 -21.62 16.79 14.32
N SER A 134 -20.33 16.45 14.23
CA SER A 134 -19.82 15.17 13.76
C SER A 134 -19.96 14.06 14.80
N VAL A 135 -21.12 13.40 14.86
CA VAL A 135 -21.26 12.04 15.41
C VAL A 135 -22.47 11.38 14.73
N GLY A 136 -22.25 10.41 13.85
CA GLY A 136 -23.35 9.62 13.29
C GLY A 136 -22.97 8.92 12.00
N ALA A 137 -22.90 7.59 12.05
CA ALA A 137 -22.86 6.73 10.88
C ALA A 137 -23.96 7.16 9.89
N LEU A 138 -23.55 7.51 8.67
CA LEU A 138 -24.48 7.77 7.58
C LEU A 138 -25.26 6.47 7.30
N THR A 139 -26.50 6.41 7.75
CA THR A 139 -27.42 5.31 7.46
C THR A 139 -27.73 5.27 5.96
N GLY A 140 -27.76 4.04 5.44
CA GLY A 140 -27.78 3.66 4.03
C GLY A 140 -28.74 4.43 3.12
N GLU A 141 -28.15 5.02 2.08
CA GLU A 141 -28.57 5.06 0.66
C GLU A 141 -27.88 6.23 -0.05
N ALA A 142 -27.79 7.40 0.60
CA ALA A 142 -27.04 8.55 0.06
C ALA A 142 -25.51 8.38 0.18
N ALA A 143 -25.03 7.69 1.22
CA ALA A 143 -23.60 7.33 1.33
C ALA A 143 -23.18 6.19 0.37
N ALA A 144 -24.15 5.46 -0.20
CA ALA A 144 -23.85 4.35 -1.09
C ALA A 144 -23.42 4.82 -2.49
N THR A 145 -23.86 6.01 -2.93
CA THR A 145 -23.60 6.53 -4.29
C THR A 145 -22.20 7.14 -4.44
N ASP A 146 -21.64 7.70 -3.36
CA ASP A 146 -20.29 8.30 -3.35
C ASP A 146 -19.22 7.42 -2.67
N CYS A 147 -19.59 6.22 -2.23
CA CYS A 147 -18.67 5.28 -1.60
C CYS A 147 -17.80 4.59 -2.65
N LEU A 148 -16.57 5.09 -2.82
CA LEU A 148 -15.54 4.38 -3.60
C LEU A 148 -15.04 3.18 -2.80
N ARG A 149 -15.13 1.99 -3.38
CA ARG A 149 -14.66 0.75 -2.76
C ARG A 149 -13.45 0.21 -3.52
N ARG A 150 -12.59 -0.50 -2.80
CA ARG A 150 -11.44 -1.17 -3.41
C ARG A 150 -11.94 -2.37 -4.23
N THR A 151 -11.69 -2.31 -5.53
CA THR A 151 -12.03 -3.34 -6.52
C THR A 151 -10.75 -4.01 -6.97
N HIS A 152 -10.71 -5.34 -6.90
CA HIS A 152 -9.58 -6.17 -7.31
C HIS A 152 -9.92 -6.92 -8.58
N TYR A 153 -8.91 -7.14 -9.41
CA TYR A 153 -9.03 -7.93 -10.62
C TYR A 153 -7.89 -8.94 -10.77
N SER A 154 -8.20 -10.03 -11.46
CA SER A 154 -7.24 -11.02 -11.93
C SER A 154 -7.60 -11.38 -13.36
N ILE A 155 -6.67 -11.24 -14.30
CA ILE A 155 -6.88 -11.51 -15.72
C ILE A 155 -5.74 -12.38 -16.24
N ARG A 156 -6.09 -13.49 -16.88
CA ARG A 156 -5.20 -14.31 -17.68
C ARG A 156 -5.51 -14.05 -19.15
N LEU A 157 -4.52 -13.52 -19.86
CA LEU A 157 -4.60 -13.26 -21.29
C LEU A 157 -4.10 -14.47 -22.08
N PRO A 158 -4.83 -14.88 -23.14
CA PRO A 158 -4.31 -15.82 -24.11
C PRO A 158 -3.35 -15.08 -25.05
N VAL A 159 -2.18 -15.66 -25.26
CA VAL A 159 -1.20 -15.12 -26.20
C VAL A 159 -0.96 -16.14 -27.28
N GLU A 160 -1.63 -15.96 -28.41
CA GLU A 160 -1.62 -16.91 -29.52
C GLU A 160 -0.20 -17.21 -30.01
N LEU A 161 0.66 -16.19 -30.10
CA LEU A 161 2.06 -16.35 -30.50
C LEU A 161 2.87 -17.27 -29.56
N PHE A 162 2.57 -17.31 -28.27
CA PHE A 162 3.21 -18.26 -27.35
C PHE A 162 2.65 -19.67 -27.47
N ARG A 163 1.38 -19.79 -27.86
CA ARG A 163 0.74 -21.08 -28.11
C ARG A 163 1.26 -21.71 -29.40
N GLU A 164 1.38 -20.93 -30.47
CA GLU A 164 1.96 -21.37 -31.74
C GLU A 164 3.41 -21.86 -31.59
N ALA A 165 4.21 -21.19 -30.75
CA ALA A 165 5.58 -21.59 -30.48
C ALA A 165 5.71 -23.00 -29.87
N LEU A 166 4.70 -23.50 -29.14
CA LEU A 166 4.70 -24.89 -28.65
C LEU A 166 4.56 -25.92 -29.76
N PHE A 167 3.90 -25.57 -30.86
CA PHE A 167 3.60 -26.51 -31.95
C PHE A 167 4.65 -26.47 -33.07
N ARG A 168 5.63 -25.57 -32.99
CA ARG A 168 6.79 -25.55 -33.90
C ARG A 168 7.73 -26.69 -33.52
N LYS A 169 7.86 -27.67 -34.42
CA LYS A 169 8.73 -28.84 -34.20
C LYS A 169 10.23 -28.52 -34.30
N ASP A 170 10.56 -27.39 -34.92
CA ASP A 170 11.92 -27.09 -35.36
C ASP A 170 12.68 -26.13 -34.41
N GLU A 171 12.00 -25.55 -33.42
CA GLU A 171 12.58 -24.58 -32.47
C GLU A 171 12.41 -25.05 -31.02
N ARG A 172 13.50 -25.00 -30.24
CA ARG A 172 13.45 -25.23 -28.79
C ARG A 172 12.83 -24.00 -28.13
N LEU A 173 11.74 -24.19 -27.38
CA LEU A 173 11.11 -23.11 -26.61
C LEU A 173 12.09 -22.55 -25.56
N VAL A 174 12.55 -21.31 -25.74
CA VAL A 174 13.34 -20.56 -24.75
C VAL A 174 12.39 -19.85 -23.80
N TRP A 175 12.60 -20.03 -22.48
CA TRP A 175 11.78 -19.42 -21.44
C TRP A 175 12.64 -18.82 -20.31
N PRO A 176 12.36 -17.59 -19.83
CA PRO A 176 11.36 -16.64 -20.34
C PRO A 176 11.68 -16.19 -21.79
N PRO A 177 10.70 -15.65 -22.54
CA PRO A 177 10.95 -15.15 -23.88
C PRO A 177 12.03 -14.06 -23.86
N GLU A 178 12.98 -14.12 -24.80
CA GLU A 178 14.09 -13.15 -24.88
C GLU A 178 13.59 -11.72 -25.14
N ASP A 179 12.46 -11.59 -25.84
CA ASP A 179 11.81 -10.33 -26.17
C ASP A 179 10.89 -9.79 -25.07
N LEU A 180 10.92 -10.35 -23.85
CA LEU A 180 10.04 -9.95 -22.75
C LEU A 180 10.08 -8.44 -22.47
N GLY A 181 11.26 -7.81 -22.58
CA GLY A 181 11.43 -6.36 -22.37
C GLY A 181 10.81 -5.48 -23.46
N GLN A 182 10.45 -6.05 -24.61
CA GLN A 182 9.81 -5.35 -25.72
C GLN A 182 8.28 -5.45 -25.69
N MET A 183 7.75 -6.40 -24.92
CA MET A 183 6.30 -6.60 -24.78
C MET A 183 5.70 -5.47 -23.98
N ARG A 184 4.67 -4.81 -24.52
CA ARG A 184 3.95 -3.75 -23.82
C ARG A 184 2.51 -4.19 -23.59
N VAL A 185 2.11 -4.24 -22.33
CA VAL A 185 0.73 -4.53 -21.93
C VAL A 185 0.17 -3.31 -21.25
N ARG A 186 -1.00 -2.85 -21.70
CA ARG A 186 -1.78 -1.81 -21.05
C ARG A 186 -3.09 -2.38 -20.56
N VAL A 187 -3.49 -2.01 -19.35
CA VAL A 187 -4.78 -2.35 -18.76
C VAL A 187 -5.47 -1.05 -18.38
N GLU A 188 -6.69 -0.89 -18.87
CA GLU A 188 -7.58 0.20 -18.51
C GLU A 188 -8.85 -0.38 -17.87
N MET A 189 -9.28 0.20 -16.76
CA MET A 189 -10.57 -0.12 -16.14
C MET A 189 -11.52 1.05 -16.40
N LEU A 190 -12.64 0.77 -17.05
CA LEU A 190 -13.57 1.76 -17.55
C LEU A 190 -14.90 1.63 -16.78
N ALA A 191 -15.48 2.77 -16.42
CA ALA A 191 -16.84 2.86 -15.92
C ALA A 191 -17.86 2.76 -17.08
N PRO A 192 -19.14 2.50 -16.80
CA PRO A 192 -20.21 2.63 -17.78
C PRO A 192 -20.19 4.00 -18.47
N GLY A 193 -20.50 4.03 -19.76
CA GLY A 193 -20.39 5.20 -20.65
C GLY A 193 -19.32 5.01 -21.73
N GLU A 194 -19.58 5.57 -22.92
CA GLU A 194 -18.65 5.51 -24.06
C GLU A 194 -17.40 6.39 -23.83
N ASP A 195 -17.60 7.62 -23.35
CA ASP A 195 -16.53 8.60 -23.12
C ASP A 195 -16.09 8.70 -21.65
N SER A 196 -16.29 7.62 -20.89
CA SER A 196 -15.89 7.61 -19.48
C SER A 196 -14.36 7.63 -19.38
N ARG A 197 -13.84 8.59 -18.59
CA ARG A 197 -12.43 8.61 -18.22
C ARG A 197 -12.10 7.27 -17.53
N PRO A 198 -10.97 6.62 -17.84
CA PRO A 198 -10.58 5.39 -17.15
C PRO A 198 -10.52 5.61 -15.64
N LEU A 199 -11.17 4.71 -14.90
CA LEU A 199 -11.05 4.61 -13.44
C LEU A 199 -9.63 4.19 -13.04
N PHE A 200 -8.96 3.46 -13.92
CA PHE A 200 -7.56 3.08 -13.81
C PHE A 200 -6.96 2.93 -15.20
N ASP A 201 -5.71 3.36 -15.36
CA ASP A 201 -4.90 3.15 -16.56
C ASP A 201 -3.47 2.83 -16.15
N SER A 202 -2.97 1.66 -16.56
CA SER A 202 -1.60 1.23 -16.26
C SER A 202 -0.51 2.09 -16.92
N ASN A 203 -0.86 2.94 -17.90
CA ASN A 203 0.08 3.89 -18.50
C ASN A 203 0.04 5.28 -17.82
N ALA A 204 -0.78 5.45 -16.77
CA ALA A 204 -0.78 6.69 -16.01
C ALA A 204 0.61 6.96 -15.39
N PRO A 205 1.06 8.22 -15.35
CA PRO A 205 2.35 8.57 -14.76
C PRO A 205 2.34 8.38 -13.23
N GLY A 206 3.53 8.28 -12.64
CA GLY A 206 3.69 8.23 -11.19
C GLY A 206 3.58 6.84 -10.58
N ALA A 207 3.62 5.78 -11.40
CA ALA A 207 3.76 4.40 -10.91
C ALA A 207 5.08 4.25 -10.12
N GLN A 208 4.98 3.75 -8.90
CA GLN A 208 6.12 3.46 -8.02
C GLN A 208 6.12 1.99 -7.66
N LEU A 209 7.30 1.39 -7.49
CA LEU A 209 7.39 0.02 -6.96
C LEU A 209 6.78 -0.01 -5.55
N ALA A 210 5.91 -0.99 -5.28
CA ALA A 210 5.38 -1.17 -3.94
C ALA A 210 6.54 -1.41 -2.96
N ALA A 211 6.56 -0.64 -1.86
CA ALA A 211 7.55 -0.83 -0.81
C ALA A 211 7.49 -2.28 -0.28
N SER A 212 8.64 -2.94 -0.21
CA SER A 212 8.72 -4.26 0.41
C SER A 212 8.67 -4.14 1.94
N LEU A 213 8.31 -5.22 2.64
CA LEU A 213 8.42 -5.27 4.11
C LEU A 213 9.87 -5.01 4.58
N GLY A 214 10.86 -5.35 3.76
CA GLY A 214 12.26 -5.01 4.00
C GLY A 214 12.53 -3.51 3.90
N ASP A 215 11.93 -2.81 2.93
CA ASP A 215 12.02 -1.36 2.84
C ASP A 215 11.38 -0.68 4.04
N LEU A 216 10.21 -1.18 4.46
CA LEU A 216 9.55 -0.70 5.67
C LEU A 216 10.41 -0.90 6.92
N SER A 217 11.04 -2.07 7.08
CA SER A 217 11.95 -2.32 8.21
C SER A 217 13.16 -1.37 8.21
N ARG A 218 13.65 -0.96 7.05
CA ARG A 218 14.78 -0.02 6.90
C ARG A 218 14.38 1.43 7.15
N SER A 219 13.11 1.79 6.92
CA SER A 219 12.60 3.13 7.22
C SER A 219 12.23 3.33 8.68
N LEU A 220 12.05 2.25 9.47
CA LEU A 220 11.73 2.35 10.89
C LEU A 220 12.91 2.91 11.68
N LEU A 221 12.64 3.92 12.51
CA LEU A 221 13.62 4.50 13.41
C LEU A 221 13.93 3.55 14.59
N PRO A 222 15.05 3.74 15.30
CA PRO A 222 15.41 2.90 16.45
C PRO A 222 14.30 2.85 17.50
N GLY A 223 13.86 1.63 17.84
CA GLY A 223 12.80 1.37 18.82
C GLY A 223 11.37 1.44 18.27
N GLU A 224 11.16 1.91 17.03
CA GLU A 224 9.86 1.83 16.36
C GLU A 224 9.53 0.40 15.97
N ARG A 225 8.24 0.05 16.04
CA ARG A 225 7.76 -1.31 15.77
C ARG A 225 6.43 -1.25 15.03
N VAL A 226 6.32 -2.07 13.99
CA VAL A 226 5.09 -2.27 13.24
C VAL A 226 4.65 -3.72 13.39
N GLN A 227 3.42 -3.93 13.83
CA GLN A 227 2.79 -5.24 13.89
C GLN A 227 1.70 -5.34 12.83
N ILE A 228 1.78 -6.37 11.99
CA ILE A 228 0.82 -6.63 10.92
C ILE A 228 0.13 -7.96 11.23
N ARG A 229 -1.20 -7.94 11.34
CA ARG A 229 -2.00 -9.11 11.69
C ARG A 229 -3.19 -9.25 10.75
N LYS A 230 -3.54 -10.47 10.34
CA LYS A 230 -4.76 -10.70 9.56
C LYS A 230 -5.98 -10.53 10.45
N MET A 231 -7.01 -9.85 9.96
CA MET A 231 -8.29 -9.72 10.66
C MET A 231 -8.88 -11.12 10.90
N GLY A 232 -9.18 -11.42 12.17
CA GLY A 232 -9.69 -12.74 12.60
C GLY A 232 -8.62 -13.79 12.92
N SER A 233 -7.32 -13.46 12.87
CA SER A 233 -6.24 -14.35 13.34
C SER A 233 -5.71 -13.94 14.72
N ASP A 234 -5.15 -14.90 15.45
CA ASP A 234 -4.57 -14.73 16.79
C ASP A 234 -3.32 -13.83 16.77
N GLU A 235 -3.01 -13.18 17.89
CA GLU A 235 -1.83 -12.30 18.00
C GLU A 235 -0.50 -13.01 17.74
N ALA A 236 -0.40 -14.31 18.03
CA ALA A 236 0.79 -15.10 17.75
C ALA A 236 1.12 -15.22 16.25
N SER A 237 0.14 -14.95 15.38
CA SER A 237 0.33 -14.94 13.92
C SER A 237 0.76 -13.58 13.37
N ALA A 238 0.90 -12.57 14.22
CA ALA A 238 1.27 -11.22 13.79
C ALA A 238 2.76 -11.14 13.40
N ILE A 239 3.03 -10.55 12.25
CA ILE A 239 4.38 -10.24 11.80
C ILE A 239 4.82 -8.95 12.49
N THR A 240 5.94 -8.99 13.21
CA THR A 240 6.50 -7.81 13.87
C THR A 240 7.77 -7.35 13.15
N LEU A 241 7.76 -6.12 12.64
CA LEU A 241 8.91 -5.41 12.10
C LEU A 241 9.45 -4.45 13.15
N LYS A 242 10.76 -4.36 13.29
CA LYS A 242 11.45 -3.47 14.25
C LYS A 242 12.50 -2.65 13.51
N GLY A 243 12.61 -1.38 13.87
CA GLY A 243 13.73 -0.54 13.44
C GLY A 243 15.05 -1.05 14.01
N VAL A 244 16.16 -0.70 13.34
CA VAL A 244 17.50 -1.11 13.76
C VAL A 244 17.82 -0.45 15.10
N GLU A 245 18.11 -1.26 16.12
CA GLU A 245 18.59 -0.75 17.40
C GLU A 245 19.98 -0.15 17.20
N VAL A 246 20.08 1.18 17.29
CA VAL A 246 21.38 1.83 17.46
C VAL A 246 21.82 1.51 18.88
N GLN A 247 22.93 0.78 19.03
CA GLN A 247 23.58 0.63 20.33
C GLN A 247 23.87 2.03 20.85
N ALA A 248 23.12 2.46 21.87
CA ALA A 248 23.35 3.74 22.50
C ALA A 248 24.80 3.78 22.98
N GLU A 249 25.55 4.84 22.61
CA GLU A 249 26.85 5.12 23.22
C GLU A 249 26.70 5.02 24.75
N PRO A 250 27.70 4.48 25.48
CA PRO A 250 27.60 4.29 26.92
C PRO A 250 27.34 5.63 27.63
N SER A 251 26.07 5.89 27.97
CA SER A 251 25.64 7.06 28.72
C SER A 251 25.87 6.84 30.21
N ALA A 252 26.37 7.85 30.92
CA ALA A 252 26.62 7.71 32.34
C ALA A 252 25.28 7.53 33.12
N PRO A 253 25.07 6.43 33.86
CA PRO A 253 23.76 6.09 34.45
C PRO A 253 23.28 7.09 35.51
N TRP A 254 24.18 7.89 36.10
CA TRP A 254 23.85 8.95 37.04
C TRP A 254 23.21 10.17 36.35
N LEU A 255 23.55 10.41 35.09
CA LEU A 255 23.04 11.53 34.29
C LEU A 255 21.56 11.31 33.91
N LEU A 256 21.18 10.07 33.63
CA LEU A 256 19.78 9.67 33.43
C LEU A 256 18.94 9.85 34.70
N ARG A 257 19.52 9.67 35.90
CA ARG A 257 18.83 9.96 37.18
C ARG A 257 18.61 11.45 37.38
N LEU A 258 19.58 12.30 37.01
CA LEU A 258 19.46 13.75 37.09
C LEU A 258 18.46 14.32 36.08
N ILE A 259 18.43 13.80 34.84
CA ILE A 259 17.43 14.21 33.84
C ILE A 259 16.01 13.92 34.33
N ARG A 260 15.80 12.80 35.03
CA ARG A 260 14.51 12.46 35.66
C ARG A 260 14.11 13.36 36.82
N TRP A 261 15.07 14.09 37.40
CA TRP A 261 14.84 15.02 38.50
C TRP A 261 14.74 16.47 38.03
N LEU A 262 14.95 16.75 36.73
CA LEU A 262 14.74 18.08 36.19
C LEU A 262 13.23 18.40 36.22
N PRO A 263 12.84 19.47 36.93
CA PRO A 263 11.46 19.92 36.94
C PRO A 263 11.11 20.43 35.54
N LEU A 264 10.29 19.69 34.81
CA LEU A 264 9.80 20.06 33.47
C LEU A 264 8.62 21.04 33.53
N GLU A 265 8.35 21.67 34.69
CA GLU A 265 7.24 22.62 34.83
C GLU A 265 7.36 23.81 33.86
N ALA A 266 8.57 24.17 33.42
CA ALA A 266 8.79 25.20 32.39
C ALA A 266 8.30 24.79 30.98
N ALA A 267 7.98 23.51 30.76
CA ALA A 267 7.40 22.98 29.52
C ALA A 267 5.90 22.64 29.63
N GLY A 268 5.24 22.98 30.74
CA GLY A 268 3.80 22.81 30.91
C GLY A 268 3.32 21.38 31.22
N VAL A 269 4.23 20.48 31.64
CA VAL A 269 3.88 19.09 31.99
C VAL A 269 3.79 18.96 33.52
N GLY A 270 2.58 18.74 34.05
CA GLY A 270 2.30 18.69 35.48
C GLY A 270 2.83 17.45 36.23
N PRO A 271 2.87 17.49 37.57
CA PRO A 271 3.62 16.55 38.44
C PRO A 271 2.99 15.16 38.63
N ALA A 272 1.93 14.83 37.90
CA ALA A 272 1.39 13.47 37.87
C ALA A 272 1.94 12.75 36.64
N ALA A 273 2.97 11.94 36.87
CA ALA A 273 3.61 11.05 35.92
C ALA A 273 2.65 10.47 34.86
N VAL A 274 2.62 11.08 33.68
CA VAL A 274 2.23 10.37 32.47
C VAL A 274 3.44 9.50 32.16
N THR A 275 3.37 8.20 32.48
CA THR A 275 4.22 7.21 31.81
C THR A 275 4.19 7.54 30.33
N PRO A 276 5.33 7.78 29.65
CA PRO A 276 5.30 8.17 28.24
C PRO A 276 4.68 7.01 27.46
N VAL A 277 3.38 7.12 27.18
CA VAL A 277 2.65 6.15 26.37
C VAL A 277 3.24 6.31 24.98
N ALA A 278 3.90 5.26 24.49
CA ALA A 278 4.41 5.24 23.14
C ALA A 278 3.26 5.59 22.18
N PRO A 279 3.45 6.52 21.24
CA PRO A 279 2.39 6.85 20.29
C PRO A 279 2.02 5.59 19.51
N THR A 280 0.75 5.20 19.59
CA THR A 280 0.21 4.05 18.87
C THR A 280 -0.71 4.52 17.75
N GLY A 281 -0.47 4.08 16.52
CA GLY A 281 -1.33 4.29 15.37
C GLY A 281 -1.91 2.97 14.91
N LEU A 282 -3.23 2.91 14.69
CA LEU A 282 -3.88 1.73 14.15
C LEU A 282 -4.42 2.07 12.75
N ASP A 283 -4.11 1.21 11.79
CA ASP A 283 -4.59 1.31 10.41
C ASP A 283 -5.11 -0.05 9.94
N ILE A 284 -6.05 -0.06 9.00
CA ILE A 284 -6.63 -1.27 8.43
C ILE A 284 -6.33 -1.31 6.94
N LEU A 285 -5.59 -2.34 6.52
CA LEU A 285 -5.18 -2.54 5.14
C LEU A 285 -5.97 -3.67 4.47
N ASP A 286 -6.57 -3.33 3.34
CA ASP A 286 -7.27 -4.27 2.47
C ASP A 286 -6.35 -4.78 1.36
N THR A 287 -6.11 -6.09 1.38
CA THR A 287 -5.29 -6.78 0.38
C THR A 287 -6.12 -7.85 -0.36
N PRO A 288 -5.66 -8.35 -1.52
CA PRO A 288 -6.34 -9.43 -2.23
C PRO A 288 -6.50 -10.72 -1.41
N THR A 289 -5.66 -10.94 -0.39
CA THR A 289 -5.67 -12.15 0.47
C THR A 289 -6.48 -11.99 1.75
N GLY A 290 -7.08 -10.81 1.96
CA GLY A 290 -7.92 -10.48 3.10
C GLY A 290 -7.57 -9.12 3.73
N ASN A 291 -8.20 -8.85 4.86
CA ASN A 291 -8.05 -7.59 5.59
C ASN A 291 -7.00 -7.77 6.70
N TYR A 292 -6.17 -6.76 6.92
CA TYR A 292 -5.06 -6.77 7.87
C TYR A 292 -5.14 -5.55 8.77
N VAL A 293 -4.90 -5.73 10.06
CA VAL A 293 -4.70 -4.65 11.03
C VAL A 293 -3.22 -4.38 11.14
N VAL A 294 -2.83 -3.12 11.00
CA VAL A 294 -1.47 -2.63 11.20
C VAL A 294 -1.45 -1.76 12.45
N ASN A 295 -0.65 -2.16 13.43
CA ASN A 295 -0.42 -1.39 14.64
C ASN A 295 1.01 -0.84 14.62
N PHE A 296 1.15 0.47 14.58
CA PHE A 296 2.40 1.20 14.67
C PHE A 296 2.64 1.62 16.12
N THR A 297 3.79 1.28 16.68
CA THR A 297 4.22 1.72 18.01
C THR A 297 5.51 2.53 17.87
N GLY A 298 5.45 3.83 18.16
CA GLY A 298 6.61 4.71 18.13
C GLY A 298 7.52 4.58 19.36
N HIS A 299 8.69 5.23 19.33
CA HIS A 299 9.65 5.22 20.44
C HIS A 299 10.08 6.61 20.87
N LEU A 300 9.67 7.02 22.07
CA LEU A 300 9.97 8.36 22.61
C LEU A 300 11.39 8.47 23.23
N ARG A 301 12.06 7.34 23.54
CA ARG A 301 13.34 7.36 24.29
C ARG A 301 14.58 7.66 23.45
N GLY A 302 14.50 7.63 22.12
CA GLY A 302 15.63 7.98 21.25
C GLY A 302 16.11 9.42 21.46
N VAL A 303 15.19 10.33 21.76
CA VAL A 303 15.47 11.75 22.03
C VAL A 303 16.19 11.92 23.38
N GLU A 304 15.74 11.20 24.42
CA GLU A 304 16.35 11.24 25.76
C GLU A 304 17.77 10.69 25.77
N GLN A 305 18.04 9.63 25.00
CA GLN A 305 19.37 9.02 24.88
C GLN A 305 20.37 9.93 24.12
N GLY A 306 19.92 10.59 23.05
CA GLY A 306 20.73 11.57 22.33
C GLY A 306 21.11 12.77 23.22
N LEU A 307 20.15 13.28 24.00
CA LEU A 307 20.40 14.34 24.98
C LEU A 307 21.36 13.89 26.07
N ALA A 308 21.22 12.66 26.59
CA ALA A 308 22.11 12.11 27.62
C ALA A 308 23.55 11.92 27.12
N ALA A 309 23.75 11.49 25.88
CA ALA A 309 25.08 11.34 25.28
C ALA A 309 25.80 12.70 25.14
N VAL A 310 25.10 13.73 24.66
CA VAL A 310 25.64 15.09 24.55
C VAL A 310 25.92 15.69 25.93
N ALA A 311 24.98 15.53 26.86
CA ALA A 311 25.14 16.03 28.24
C ALA A 311 26.29 15.32 28.98
N THR A 312 26.58 14.05 28.68
CA THR A 312 27.75 13.32 29.23
C THR A 312 29.06 13.92 28.74
N ARG A 313 29.15 14.36 27.48
CA ARG A 313 30.36 15.02 26.96
C ARG A 313 30.56 16.41 27.57
N LEU A 314 29.47 17.15 27.79
CA LEU A 314 29.51 18.48 28.39
C LEU A 314 29.78 18.45 29.90
N SER A 315 29.34 17.41 30.62
CA SER A 315 29.49 17.30 32.07
C SER A 315 30.96 17.20 32.50
N TRP A 316 31.82 16.60 31.68
CA TRP A 316 33.27 16.56 31.95
C TRP A 316 33.89 17.96 31.95
N TYR A 317 33.54 18.79 30.95
CA TYR A 317 34.03 20.17 30.88
C TYR A 317 33.52 21.03 32.05
N LEU A 318 32.25 20.88 32.40
CA LEU A 318 31.63 21.57 33.54
C LEU A 318 32.27 21.14 34.87
N GLY A 319 32.53 19.85 35.04
CA GLY A 319 33.23 19.31 36.20
C GLY A 319 34.65 19.87 36.34
N ALA A 320 35.41 19.94 35.24
CA ALA A 320 36.75 20.52 35.23
C ALA A 320 36.73 22.02 35.61
N MET A 321 35.76 22.78 35.10
CA MET A 321 35.61 24.20 35.41
C MET A 321 35.26 24.43 36.90
N LEU A 322 34.32 23.66 37.45
CA LEU A 322 33.96 23.75 38.87
C LEU A 322 35.11 23.34 39.79
N ALA A 323 35.87 22.30 39.42
CA ALA A 323 37.06 21.88 40.17
C ALA A 323 38.12 22.99 40.21
N ALA A 324 38.34 23.69 39.09
CA ALA A 324 39.27 24.82 39.03
C ALA A 324 38.83 25.98 39.93
N ILE A 325 37.53 26.30 39.97
CA ILE A 325 36.96 27.34 40.85
C ILE A 325 37.12 26.95 42.32
N ALA A 326 36.81 25.70 42.67
CA ALA A 326 36.96 25.20 44.05
C ALA A 326 38.43 25.22 44.50
N LEU A 327 39.37 24.85 43.61
CA LEU A 327 40.81 24.94 43.87
C LEU A 327 41.25 26.38 44.10
N ALA A 328 40.80 27.32 43.25
CA ALA A 328 41.11 28.73 43.43
C ALA A 328 40.59 29.26 44.78
N TRP A 329 39.36 28.91 45.14
CA TRP A 329 38.78 29.28 46.43
C TRP A 329 39.55 28.69 47.61
N LEU A 330 39.91 27.40 47.54
CA LEU A 330 40.64 26.70 48.59
C LEU A 330 42.06 27.28 48.79
N VAL A 331 42.74 27.66 47.71
CA VAL A 331 44.03 28.36 47.78
C VAL A 331 43.90 29.72 48.47
N VAL A 332 42.82 30.46 48.22
CA VAL A 332 42.56 31.75 48.88
C VAL A 332 42.28 31.56 50.37
N GLU A 333 41.44 30.60 50.76
CA GLU A 333 41.07 30.31 52.15
C GLU A 333 42.28 29.82 52.97
N VAL A 334 43.01 28.82 52.46
CA VAL A 334 44.22 28.31 53.13
C VAL A 334 45.31 29.38 53.20
N GLY A 335 45.38 30.27 52.21
CA GLY A 335 46.27 31.43 52.22
C GLY A 335 45.90 32.49 53.26
N LEU A 336 44.61 32.66 53.56
CA LEU A 336 44.09 33.56 54.59
C LEU A 336 44.29 33.00 56.02
N ILE A 337 44.15 31.69 56.21
CA ILE A 337 44.36 31.04 57.53
C ILE A 337 45.84 30.99 57.93
N ARG A 338 46.76 31.05 56.96
CA ARG A 338 48.22 30.98 57.21
C ARG A 338 48.91 32.34 57.45
N ARG A 339 48.19 33.46 57.38
CA ARG A 339 48.69 34.79 57.74
C ARG A 339 48.12 35.24 59.07
#